data_AF-A0A7D5CLL2-F1
#
_entry.id   AF-A0A7D5CLL2-F1
#
_cell.length_a   1.000
_cell.length_b   1.000
_cell.length_c   1.000
_cell.angle_alpha   90.00
_cell.angle_beta   90.00
_cell.angle_gamma   90.00
#
_symmetry.space_group_name_H-M   'P 1'
#
loop_
_entity.id
_entity.type
_entity.pdbx_description
1 polymer ?
#
loop_
_entity_poly.entity_id
_entity_poly.type
_entity_poly.pdbx_seq_one_letter_code
_entity_poly.pdbx_strand_id
1 'polypeptide(L)'
;MALPERFEPWYLLVVAAFLVGSGASLLGSGTGGFVLVIGLTAVLSGLLWAFAVYVFVGTFRNYVTSYADSGGSLWNPRFLAPFVVGALAGGVVYVTRPIEGKPTTELVVGALSAGFWAFVIAMIVVLTASYVIAGYREAQ
;
A
#
# COMPACT_ATOMS: atom_id res chain seq x y z
N MET A 1 8.19 -20.12 27.28
CA MET A 1 7.79 -18.83 26.64
C MET A 1 6.73 -19.16 25.61
N ALA A 2 5.51 -18.66 25.81
CA ALA A 2 4.37 -19.04 24.97
C ALA A 2 4.38 -18.24 23.65
N LEU A 3 4.26 -18.95 22.53
CA LEU A 3 4.18 -18.42 21.17
C LEU A 3 3.16 -17.28 20.91
N PRO A 4 2.03 -17.12 21.66
CA PRO A 4 1.03 -16.09 21.35
C PRO A 4 1.50 -14.63 21.55
N GLU A 5 2.51 -14.38 22.38
CA GLU A 5 2.93 -13.00 22.72
C GLU A 5 3.69 -12.28 21.59
N ARG A 6 4.06 -12.99 20.51
CA ARG A 6 4.80 -12.40 19.36
C ARG A 6 3.95 -12.15 18.12
N PHE A 7 2.68 -12.58 18.11
CA PHE A 7 1.84 -12.44 16.93
C PHE A 7 1.16 -11.07 16.92
N GLU A 8 1.79 -10.08 16.29
CA GLU A 8 1.16 -8.78 16.10
C GLU A 8 0.00 -8.90 15.08
N PRO A 9 -1.19 -8.34 15.36
CA PRO A 9 -2.39 -8.52 14.53
C PRO A 9 -2.22 -8.14 13.05
N TRP A 10 -1.31 -7.22 12.72
CA TRP A 10 -1.09 -6.77 11.35
C TRP A 10 -0.44 -7.83 10.46
N TYR A 11 0.18 -8.88 11.02
CA TYR A 11 0.67 -10.01 10.22
C TYR A 11 -0.46 -10.71 9.44
N LEU A 12 -1.71 -10.59 9.91
CA LEU A 12 -2.87 -11.05 9.15
C LEU A 12 -3.02 -10.32 7.81
N LEU A 13 -2.60 -9.06 7.70
CA LEU A 13 -2.58 -8.30 6.44
C LEU A 13 -1.56 -8.89 5.45
N VAL A 14 -0.42 -9.36 5.95
CA VAL A 14 0.62 -10.00 5.13
C VAL A 14 0.10 -11.34 4.57
N VAL A 15 -0.56 -12.13 5.41
CA VAL A 15 -1.20 -13.40 4.98
C VAL A 15 -2.31 -13.12 3.98
N ALA A 16 -3.17 -12.13 4.24
CA ALA A 16 -4.23 -11.74 3.32
C ALA A 16 -3.66 -11.30 1.96
N ALA A 17 -2.59 -10.49 1.97
CA ALA A 17 -1.91 -10.06 0.74
C ALA A 17 -1.31 -11.23 -0.04
N PHE A 18 -0.70 -12.19 0.65
CA PHE A 18 -0.22 -13.43 0.03
C PHE A 18 -1.36 -14.19 -0.68
N LEU A 19 -2.48 -14.37 0.01
CA LEU A 19 -3.63 -15.09 -0.52
C LEU A 19 -4.27 -14.35 -1.71
N VAL A 20 -4.38 -13.02 -1.63
CA VAL A 20 -4.90 -12.19 -2.72
C VAL A 20 -3.98 -12.25 -3.94
N GLY A 21 -2.67 -12.06 -3.76
CA GLY A 21 -1.70 -12.10 -4.86
C GLY A 21 -1.60 -13.49 -5.52
N SER A 22 -1.66 -14.56 -4.73
CA SER A 22 -1.67 -15.93 -5.24
C SER A 22 -2.98 -16.25 -5.93
N GLY A 23 -4.11 -15.95 -5.29
CA GLY A 23 -5.45 -16.22 -5.81
C GLY A 23 -5.72 -15.48 -7.11
N ALA A 24 -5.38 -14.19 -7.18
CA ALA A 24 -5.54 -13.40 -8.40
C ALA A 24 -4.69 -13.96 -9.56
N SER A 25 -3.46 -14.40 -9.27
CA SER A 25 -2.59 -15.01 -10.28
C SER A 25 -3.15 -16.35 -10.78
N LEU A 26 -3.70 -17.19 -9.88
CA LEU A 26 -4.35 -18.44 -10.27
C LEU A 26 -5.59 -18.19 -11.12
N LEU A 27 -6.46 -17.26 -10.72
CA LEU A 27 -7.67 -16.91 -11.45
C LEU A 27 -7.37 -16.35 -12.85
N GLY A 28 -6.25 -15.64 -13.01
CA GLY A 28 -5.81 -15.10 -14.31
C GLY A 28 -5.05 -16.09 -15.20
N SER A 29 -4.65 -17.26 -14.70
CA SER A 29 -3.76 -18.19 -15.41
C SER A 29 -4.43 -19.07 -16.48
N GLY A 30 -5.77 -19.17 -16.47
CA GLY A 30 -6.53 -20.02 -17.40
C GLY A 30 -6.31 -21.53 -17.18
N THR A 31 -6.75 -22.36 -18.13
CA THR A 31 -6.60 -23.83 -18.07
C THR A 31 -5.46 -24.38 -18.94
N GLY A 32 -4.79 -23.53 -19.71
CA GLY A 32 -3.67 -23.90 -20.57
C GLY A 32 -2.33 -23.58 -19.91
N GLY A 33 -1.46 -24.58 -19.75
CA GLY A 33 -0.10 -24.39 -19.25
C GLY A 33 0.38 -25.52 -18.36
N PHE A 34 1.68 -25.50 -18.02
CA PHE A 34 2.24 -26.44 -17.05
C PHE A 34 1.83 -26.06 -15.63
N VAL A 35 1.14 -26.96 -14.94
CA VAL A 35 0.63 -26.77 -13.57
C VAL A 35 1.72 -26.27 -12.61
N LEU A 36 2.94 -26.78 -12.74
CA LEU A 36 4.08 -26.37 -11.92
C LEU A 36 4.43 -24.88 -12.11
N VAL A 37 4.42 -24.40 -13.36
CA VAL A 37 4.74 -23.00 -13.69
C VAL A 37 3.64 -22.08 -13.19
N ILE A 38 2.37 -22.48 -13.35
CA ILE A 38 1.21 -21.75 -12.84
C ILE A 38 1.29 -21.63 -11.31
N GLY A 39 1.54 -22.75 -10.63
CA GLY A 39 1.68 -22.79 -9.17
C GLY A 39 2.84 -21.93 -8.67
N LEU A 40 4.01 -22.02 -9.30
CA LEU A 40 5.17 -21.20 -8.93
C LEU A 40 4.90 -19.70 -9.14
N THR A 41 4.30 -19.34 -10.27
CA THR A 41 3.95 -17.94 -10.59
C THR A 41 2.98 -17.39 -9.57
N ALA A 42 1.97 -18.17 -9.18
CA ALA A 42 1.02 -17.77 -8.15
C ALA A 42 1.68 -17.55 -6.79
N VAL A 43 2.53 -18.48 -6.37
CA VAL A 43 3.28 -18.34 -5.10
C VAL A 43 4.18 -17.11 -5.12
N LEU A 44 4.94 -16.90 -6.20
CA LEU A 44 5.81 -15.72 -6.34
C LEU A 44 5.01 -14.42 -6.34
N SER A 45 3.86 -14.39 -7.02
CA SER A 45 2.93 -13.25 -6.97
C SER A 45 2.46 -13.00 -5.54
N GLY A 46 1.99 -14.03 -4.83
CA GLY A 46 1.61 -13.91 -3.42
C GLY A 46 2.73 -13.38 -2.54
N LEU A 47 3.94 -13.92 -2.66
CA LEU A 47 5.10 -13.48 -1.90
C LEU A 47 5.45 -12.02 -2.19
N LEU A 48 5.35 -11.58 -3.44
CA LEU A 48 5.58 -10.19 -3.83
C LEU A 48 4.57 -9.25 -3.16
N TRP A 49 3.29 -9.62 -3.16
CA TRP A 49 2.23 -8.84 -2.49
C TRP A 49 2.43 -8.80 -0.96
N ALA A 50 2.73 -9.94 -0.35
CA ALA A 50 3.02 -10.05 1.06
C ALA A 50 4.23 -9.19 1.46
N PHE A 51 5.31 -9.24 0.66
CA PHE A 51 6.50 -8.41 0.86
C PHE A 51 6.18 -6.92 0.74
N ALA A 52 5.41 -6.51 -0.28
CA ALA A 52 5.01 -5.12 -0.44
C ALA A 52 4.20 -4.61 0.77
N VAL A 53 3.24 -5.39 1.27
CA VAL A 53 2.46 -5.03 2.48
C VAL A 53 3.34 -5.01 3.72
N TYR A 54 4.27 -5.97 3.86
CA TYR A 54 5.20 -6.00 4.98
C TYR A 54 6.07 -4.74 5.04
N VAL A 55 6.70 -4.38 3.92
CA VAL A 55 7.53 -3.17 3.82
C VAL A 55 6.67 -1.94 4.09
N PHE A 56 5.50 -1.84 3.46
CA PHE A 56 4.60 -0.69 3.64
C PHE A 56 4.19 -0.50 5.10
N VAL A 57 3.64 -1.52 5.74
CA VAL A 57 3.15 -1.44 7.12
C VAL A 57 4.31 -1.21 8.10
N GLY A 58 5.46 -1.86 7.87
CA GLY A 58 6.66 -1.65 8.68
C GLY A 58 7.18 -0.21 8.60
N THR A 59 7.37 0.30 7.39
CA THR A 59 7.79 1.69 7.17
C THR A 59 6.76 2.68 7.70
N PHE A 60 5.47 2.42 7.50
CA PHE A 60 4.40 3.28 7.96
C PHE A 60 4.35 3.37 9.48
N ARG A 61 4.42 2.23 10.19
CA ARG A 61 4.46 2.22 11.66
C ARG A 61 5.66 3.00 12.18
N ASN A 62 6.85 2.77 11.63
CA ASN A 62 8.06 3.50 12.01
C ASN A 62 7.93 5.01 11.77
N TYR A 63 7.30 5.41 10.67
CA TYR A 63 7.04 6.82 10.37
C TYR A 63 6.08 7.44 11.37
N VAL A 64 4.97 6.76 11.69
CA VAL A 64 3.97 7.23 12.67
C VAL A 64 4.57 7.36 14.06
N THR A 65 5.31 6.35 14.52
CA THR A 65 5.94 6.38 15.85
C THR A 65 6.98 7.49 15.94
N SER A 66 7.85 7.62 14.93
CA SER A 66 8.85 8.70 14.90
C SER A 66 8.19 10.09 14.89
N TYR A 67 7.10 10.26 14.14
CA TYR A 67 6.38 11.53 14.11
C TYR A 67 5.74 11.85 15.46
N ALA A 68 5.10 10.87 16.12
CA ALA A 68 4.52 11.03 17.44
C ALA A 68 5.58 11.34 18.51
N ASP A 69 6.71 10.63 18.50
CA ASP A 69 7.81 10.80 19.45
C ASP A 69 8.49 12.18 19.32
N SER A 70 8.48 12.77 18.12
CA SER A 70 8.95 14.14 17.88
C SER A 70 7.96 15.24 18.30
N GLY A 71 6.86 14.88 18.97
CA GLY A 71 5.78 15.80 19.37
C GLY A 71 4.85 16.19 18.22
N GLY A 72 4.92 15.50 17.09
CA GLY A 72 4.07 15.72 15.93
C GLY A 72 2.65 15.19 16.15
N SER A 73 1.64 15.96 15.71
CA SER A 73 0.24 15.53 15.75
C SER A 73 -0.16 14.77 14.49
N LEU A 74 -0.85 13.63 14.61
CA LEU A 74 -1.41 12.89 13.48
C LEU A 74 -2.44 13.70 12.66
N TRP A 75 -2.91 14.81 13.22
CA TRP A 75 -3.80 15.77 12.54
C TRP A 75 -3.04 16.88 11.82
N ASN A 76 -1.71 16.86 11.83
CA ASN A 76 -0.92 17.84 11.11
C ASN A 76 -1.18 17.72 9.60
N PRO A 77 -1.51 18.83 8.91
CA PRO A 77 -1.75 18.80 7.46
C PRO A 77 -0.63 18.15 6.65
N ARG A 78 0.64 18.28 7.06
CA ARG A 78 1.79 17.65 6.38
C ARG A 78 1.77 16.14 6.49
N PHE A 79 1.35 15.62 7.64
CA PHE A 79 1.19 14.18 7.87
C PHE A 79 -0.02 13.64 7.10
N LEU A 80 -1.13 14.38 7.07
CA LEU A 80 -2.35 13.97 6.38
C LEU A 80 -2.30 14.13 4.86
N ALA A 81 -1.43 15.00 4.33
CA ALA A 81 -1.41 15.34 2.91
C ALA A 81 -1.33 14.12 1.97
N PRO A 82 -0.46 13.12 2.18
CA PRO A 82 -0.42 11.94 1.32
C PRO A 82 -1.74 11.16 1.32
N PHE A 83 -2.41 11.05 2.47
CA PHE A 83 -3.70 10.36 2.59
C PHE A 83 -4.80 11.08 1.85
N VAL A 84 -4.85 12.41 1.98
CA VAL A 84 -5.83 13.24 1.27
C VAL A 84 -5.62 13.12 -0.24
N VAL A 85 -4.37 13.17 -0.70
CA VAL A 85 -4.05 12.99 -2.12
C VAL A 85 -4.47 11.61 -2.62
N GLY A 86 -4.18 10.55 -1.87
CA GLY A 86 -4.60 9.19 -2.21
C GLY A 86 -6.13 9.02 -2.24
N ALA A 87 -6.83 9.52 -1.22
CA ALA A 87 -8.28 9.45 -1.14
C ALA A 87 -8.96 10.23 -2.28
N LEU A 88 -8.47 11.43 -2.60
CA LEU A 88 -8.99 12.23 -3.71
C LEU A 88 -8.73 11.55 -5.06
N ALA A 89 -7.52 11.04 -5.29
CA ALA A 89 -7.21 10.35 -6.55
C ALA A 89 -8.08 9.11 -6.76
N GLY A 90 -8.24 8.29 -5.71
CA GLY A 90 -9.13 7.13 -5.76
C GLY A 90 -10.60 7.52 -5.95
N GLY A 91 -11.07 8.54 -5.22
CA GLY A 91 -12.43 9.06 -5.33
C GLY A 91 -12.75 9.61 -6.72
N VAL A 92 -11.83 10.37 -7.33
CA VAL A 92 -11.99 10.87 -8.70
C VAL A 92 -12.13 9.71 -9.67
N VAL A 93 -11.23 8.73 -9.63
CA VAL A 93 -11.30 7.55 -10.51
C VAL A 93 -12.60 6.77 -10.32
N TYR A 94 -13.05 6.60 -9.06
CA TYR A 94 -14.29 5.91 -8.74
C TYR A 94 -15.53 6.65 -9.25
N VAL A 95 -15.53 8.00 -9.26
CA VAL A 95 -16.69 8.80 -9.67
C VAL A 95 -16.74 9.01 -11.18
N THR A 96 -15.59 9.14 -11.85
CA THR A 96 -15.56 9.48 -13.29
C THR A 96 -15.58 8.27 -14.21
N ARG A 97 -15.01 7.13 -13.80
CA ARG A 97 -14.97 5.91 -14.64
C ARG A 97 -16.26 5.07 -14.73
N PRO A 98 -17.23 5.11 -13.80
CA PRO A 98 -18.50 4.39 -13.96
C PRO A 98 -19.26 4.76 -15.24
N ILE A 99 -18.99 5.94 -15.79
CA ILE A 99 -19.54 6.44 -17.05
C ILE A 99 -19.19 5.51 -18.23
N GLU A 100 -18.13 4.69 -18.11
CA GLU A 100 -17.64 3.81 -19.18
C GLU A 100 -18.30 2.40 -19.20
N GLY A 101 -19.28 2.12 -18.34
CA GLY A 101 -20.01 0.83 -18.35
C GLY A 101 -19.24 -0.38 -17.80
N LYS A 102 -18.18 -0.15 -17.02
CA LYS A 102 -17.35 -1.21 -16.43
C LYS A 102 -18.01 -1.89 -15.22
N PRO A 103 -17.72 -3.18 -14.96
CA PRO A 103 -18.20 -3.85 -13.76
C PRO A 103 -17.66 -3.18 -12.49
N THR A 104 -18.48 -3.14 -11.43
CA THR A 104 -18.16 -2.47 -10.15
C THR A 104 -16.81 -2.90 -9.58
N THR A 105 -16.45 -4.18 -9.71
CA THR A 105 -15.18 -4.72 -9.21
C THR A 105 -13.97 -4.10 -9.88
N GLU A 106 -13.99 -3.90 -11.20
CA GLU A 106 -12.89 -3.24 -11.92
C GLU A 106 -12.75 -1.77 -11.56
N LEU A 107 -13.88 -1.09 -11.33
CA LEU A 107 -13.90 0.30 -10.87
C LEU A 107 -13.26 0.44 -9.49
N VAL A 108 -13.59 -0.46 -8.56
CA VAL A 108 -13.03 -0.47 -7.20
C VAL A 108 -11.52 -0.75 -7.26
N VAL A 109 -11.08 -1.76 -8.01
CA VAL A 109 -9.65 -2.07 -8.16
C VAL A 109 -8.90 -0.88 -8.77
N GLY A 110 -9.45 -0.27 -9.81
CA GLY A 110 -8.87 0.91 -10.45
C GLY A 110 -8.76 2.11 -9.50
N ALA A 111 -9.81 2.37 -8.71
CA ALA A 111 -9.82 3.45 -7.73
C ALA A 111 -8.80 3.23 -6.61
N LEU A 112 -8.75 2.00 -6.06
CA LEU A 112 -7.79 1.63 -5.02
C LEU A 112 -6.34 1.73 -5.53
N SER A 113 -6.09 1.26 -6.75
CA SER A 113 -4.76 1.33 -7.37
C SER A 113 -4.32 2.78 -7.58
N ALA A 114 -5.19 3.62 -8.14
CA ALA A 114 -4.90 5.03 -8.36
C ALA A 114 -4.65 5.78 -7.04
N GLY A 115 -5.50 5.56 -6.04
CA GLY A 115 -5.35 6.16 -4.73
C GLY A 115 -4.06 5.72 -4.02
N PHE A 116 -3.71 4.44 -4.10
CA PHE A 116 -2.46 3.90 -3.55
C PHE A 116 -1.23 4.55 -4.18
N TRP A 117 -1.14 4.60 -5.52
CA TRP A 117 0.03 5.19 -6.17
C TRP A 117 0.14 6.69 -5.95
N ALA A 118 -0.99 7.41 -5.96
CA ALA A 118 -1.01 8.83 -5.62
C ALA A 118 -0.53 9.09 -4.18
N PHE A 119 -0.96 8.25 -3.22
CA PHE A 119 -0.46 8.28 -1.85
C PHE A 119 1.07 8.07 -1.79
N VAL A 120 1.58 7.03 -2.45
CA VAL A 120 3.02 6.70 -2.43
C VAL A 120 3.84 7.86 -2.99
N ILE A 121 3.45 8.41 -4.13
CA ILE A 121 4.13 9.56 -4.75
C ILE A 121 4.09 10.78 -3.83
N ALA A 122 2.92 11.11 -3.27
CA ALA A 122 2.79 12.24 -2.36
C ALA A 122 3.65 12.05 -1.11
N MET A 123 3.72 10.83 -0.57
CA MET A 123 4.56 10.52 0.59
C MET A 123 6.04 10.69 0.27
N ILE A 124 6.50 10.22 -0.90
CA ILE A 124 7.88 10.45 -1.37
C ILE A 124 8.16 11.95 -1.46
N VAL A 125 7.27 12.73 -2.10
CA VAL A 125 7.44 14.18 -2.25
C VAL A 125 7.54 14.88 -0.89
N VAL A 126 6.64 14.55 0.06
CA VAL A 126 6.64 15.14 1.40
C VAL A 126 7.92 14.80 2.16
N LEU A 127 8.38 13.55 2.07
CA LEU A 127 9.64 13.12 2.70
C LEU A 127 10.84 13.85 2.09
N THR A 128 10.96 13.87 0.76
CA THR A 128 12.05 14.56 0.06
C THR A 128 12.06 16.05 0.38
N ALA A 129 10.90 16.72 0.34
CA ALA A 129 10.79 18.14 0.69
C ALA A 129 11.20 18.41 2.14
N SER A 130 10.84 17.52 3.07
CA SER A 130 11.22 17.64 4.48
C SER A 130 12.73 17.51 4.67
N TYR A 131 13.37 16.55 3.98
CA TYR A 131 14.84 16.41 4.00
C TYR A 131 15.55 17.64 3.44
N VAL A 132 15.07 18.19 2.33
CA VAL A 132 15.66 19.40 1.72
C VAL A 132 15.53 20.59 2.67
N ILE A 133 14.36 20.82 3.27
CA ILE A 133 14.15 21.95 4.19
C ILE A 133 14.98 21.80 5.46
N ALA A 134 15.07 20.59 6.02
CA ALA A 134 15.90 20.32 7.19
C ALA A 134 17.40 20.56 6.87
N GLY A 135 17.89 20.03 5.75
CA GLY A 135 19.27 20.24 5.31
C GLY A 135 19.63 21.72 5.09
N TYR A 136 18.69 22.53 4.58
CA TYR A 136 18.89 23.98 4.48
C TYR A 136 18.98 24.69 5.83
N ARG A 137 18.28 24.18 6.86
CA ARG A 137 18.31 24.75 8.21
C ARG A 137 19.57 24.40 8.99
N GLU A 138 20.11 23.20 8.79
CA GLU A 138 21.35 22.77 9.46
C GLU A 138 22.60 23.38 8.82
N ALA A 139 22.51 23.88 7.59
CA ALA A 139 23.60 24.58 6.90
C ALA A 139 23.72 26.08 7.24
N GLN A 140 22.81 26.63 8.07
CA GLN A 140 22.83 28.01 8.58
C GLN A 140 23.30 28.04 10.04
#